data_AF-A0A8T6IFM7-F1
#
_entry.id   AF-A0A8T6IFM7-F1
#
_cell.length_a   1.000
_cell.length_b   1.000
_cell.length_c   1.000
_cell.angle_alpha   90.00
_cell.angle_beta   90.00
_cell.angle_gamma   90.00
#
_symmetry.space_group_name_H-M   'P 1'
#
loop_
_entity.id
_entity.type
_entity.pdbx_description
1 polymer ?
#
loop_
_entity_poly.entity_id
_entity_poly.type
_entity_poly.pdbx_seq_one_letter_code
_entity_poly.pdbx_strand_id
1 'polypeptide(L)'
;MQKRLDQITRHMGWVMTRTARSTIFSQSHDFSCFITTPDGTLVANADGIPIHTGGGGFAVRALLGRFGTRLEPGDVFVLSDPYVAGGNHLPDWVIARPIFVSGDGGPRAPPRRGVLKTTPPPPHQSDRTGRPQKHPPT
;
A
#
# COMPACT_ATOMS: atom_id res chain seq x y z
N MET A 1 5.05 -22.32 -3.40
CA MET A 1 4.39 -21.07 -3.84
C MET A 1 4.60 -19.94 -2.83
N GLN A 2 4.17 -20.10 -1.57
CA GLN A 2 4.24 -19.06 -0.53
C GLN A 2 5.59 -18.35 -0.42
N LYS A 3 6.70 -19.11 -0.31
CA LYS A 3 8.06 -18.56 -0.24
C LYS A 3 8.38 -17.54 -1.35
N ARG A 4 7.83 -17.69 -2.56
CA ARG A 4 8.05 -16.75 -3.66
C ARG A 4 7.33 -15.42 -3.40
N LEU A 5 6.10 -15.46 -2.90
CA LEU A 5 5.34 -14.26 -2.55
C LEU A 5 5.99 -13.52 -1.39
N ASP A 6 6.46 -14.25 -0.37
CA ASP A 6 7.18 -13.65 0.76
C ASP A 6 8.51 -13.02 0.31
N GLN A 7 9.21 -13.61 -0.65
CA GLN A 7 10.43 -13.02 -1.22
C GLN A 7 10.11 -11.74 -2.02
N ILE A 8 9.00 -11.70 -2.74
CA ILE A 8 8.56 -10.49 -3.45
C ILE A 8 8.27 -9.37 -2.45
N THR A 9 7.49 -9.63 -1.39
CA THR A 9 7.20 -8.60 -0.38
C THR A 9 8.45 -8.12 0.34
N ARG A 10 9.35 -9.04 0.72
CA ARG A 10 10.65 -8.68 1.32
C ARG A 10 11.50 -7.83 0.37
N HIS A 11 11.53 -8.15 -0.92
CA HIS A 11 12.27 -7.36 -1.90
C HIS A 11 11.67 -5.96 -2.09
N MET A 12 10.35 -5.82 -2.09
CA MET A 12 9.69 -4.50 -2.10
C MET A 12 10.12 -3.65 -0.91
N GLY A 13 10.18 -4.24 0.29
CA GLY A 13 10.66 -3.56 1.49
C GLY A 13 12.13 -3.17 1.39
N TRP A 14 12.98 -4.06 0.86
CA TRP A 14 14.40 -3.75 0.63
C TRP A 14 14.60 -2.58 -0.34
N VAL A 15 13.84 -2.54 -1.44
CA VAL A 15 13.85 -1.42 -2.39
C VAL A 15 13.41 -0.13 -1.69
N MET A 16 12.36 -0.18 -0.85
CA MET A 16 11.91 0.97 -0.08
C MET A 16 13.01 1.52 0.83
N THR A 17 13.64 0.67 1.64
CA THR A 17 14.73 1.08 2.54
C THR A 17 15.89 1.72 1.78
N ARG A 18 16.25 1.18 0.59
CA ARG A 18 17.39 1.65 -0.23
C ARG A 18 17.11 2.94 -0.99
N THR A 19 15.85 3.25 -1.28
CA THR A 19 15.46 4.41 -2.12
C THR A 19 14.84 5.55 -1.32
N ALA A 20 14.39 5.27 -0.10
CA ALA A 20 13.83 6.27 0.78
C ALA A 20 14.84 7.35 1.18
N ARG A 21 14.41 8.60 1.10
CA ARG A 21 15.16 9.76 1.60
C ARG A 21 14.85 10.11 3.06
N SER A 22 13.70 9.66 3.57
CA SER A 22 13.29 9.88 4.96
C SER A 22 13.89 8.81 5.86
N THR A 23 14.45 9.23 7.00
CA THR A 23 14.96 8.30 8.04
C THR A 23 13.86 7.45 8.65
N ILE A 24 12.62 7.97 8.67
CA ILE A 24 11.42 7.22 9.09
C ILE A 24 11.28 5.93 8.25
N PHE A 25 11.70 5.98 6.98
CA PHE A 25 11.57 4.85 6.05
C PHE A 25 12.88 4.10 5.91
N SER A 26 14.03 4.78 5.75
CA SER A 26 15.31 4.14 5.52
C SER A 26 15.96 3.54 6.77
N GLN A 27 15.53 3.94 7.98
CA GLN A 27 16.09 3.45 9.24
C GLN A 27 15.02 2.89 10.18
N SER A 28 13.94 3.64 10.40
CA SER A 28 12.88 3.22 11.33
C SER A 28 11.93 2.17 10.74
N HIS A 29 11.95 1.98 9.41
CA HIS A 29 11.09 1.03 8.69
C HIS A 29 9.59 1.23 8.97
N ASP A 30 9.16 2.48 9.05
CA ASP A 30 7.75 2.85 9.24
C ASP A 30 6.97 2.75 7.91
N PHE A 31 6.90 1.53 7.39
CA PHE A 31 6.13 1.17 6.21
C PHE A 31 5.81 -0.33 6.24
N SER A 32 4.82 -0.73 5.45
CA SER A 32 4.53 -2.16 5.24
C SER A 32 4.31 -2.42 3.76
N CYS A 33 4.91 -3.52 3.28
CA CYS A 33 4.72 -4.03 1.92
C CYS A 33 3.88 -5.30 1.97
N PHE A 34 2.86 -5.41 1.12
CA PHE A 34 2.00 -6.58 1.10
C PHE A 34 1.42 -6.86 -0.29
N ILE A 35 0.90 -8.09 -0.43
CA ILE A 35 0.14 -8.58 -1.57
C ILE A 35 -1.22 -9.06 -1.05
N THR A 36 -2.28 -8.71 -1.77
CA THR A 36 -3.64 -9.20 -1.51
C THR A 36 -4.19 -9.97 -2.70
N THR A 37 -5.19 -10.82 -2.42
CA THR A 37 -6.11 -11.40 -3.40
C THR A 37 -7.01 -10.32 -4.03
N PRO A 38 -7.78 -10.67 -5.10
CA PRO A 38 -8.73 -9.76 -5.73
C PRO A 38 -9.80 -9.18 -4.81
N ASP A 39 -10.13 -9.88 -3.72
CA ASP A 39 -11.14 -9.52 -2.72
C ASP A 39 -10.54 -8.76 -1.52
N GLY A 40 -9.23 -8.51 -1.52
CA GLY A 40 -8.55 -7.77 -0.45
C GLY A 40 -8.14 -8.64 0.75
N THR A 41 -8.11 -9.97 0.59
CA THR A 41 -7.51 -10.87 1.58
C THR A 41 -5.99 -10.81 1.47
N LEU A 42 -5.31 -10.60 2.60
CA LEU A 42 -3.85 -10.54 2.67
C LEU A 42 -3.25 -11.94 2.44
N VAL A 43 -2.28 -12.06 1.52
CA VAL A 43 -1.64 -13.37 1.20
C VAL A 43 -0.14 -13.40 1.44
N ALA A 44 0.51 -12.23 1.46
CA ALA A 44 1.90 -12.10 1.83
C ALA A 44 2.17 -10.67 2.32
N ASN A 45 3.09 -10.53 3.25
CA ASN A 45 3.60 -9.25 3.72
C ASN A 45 5.10 -9.34 4.00
N ALA A 46 5.77 -8.20 3.98
CA ALA A 46 7.11 -8.06 4.52
C ALA A 46 7.04 -7.85 6.04
N ASP A 47 8.15 -8.04 6.73
CA ASP A 47 8.30 -7.55 8.11
C ASP A 47 7.96 -6.06 8.11
N GLY A 48 7.02 -5.66 8.97
CA GLY A 48 6.42 -4.32 8.95
C GLY A 48 5.44 -4.14 10.10
N ILE A 49 4.82 -2.97 10.16
CA ILE A 49 3.97 -2.61 11.29
C ILE A 49 2.60 -3.33 11.17
N PRO A 50 2.18 -4.10 12.19
CA PRO A 50 0.94 -4.88 12.12
C PRO A 50 -0.31 -4.05 11.81
N ILE A 51 -0.39 -2.84 12.36
CA ILE A 51 -1.54 -1.95 12.16
C ILE A 51 -1.68 -1.51 10.69
N HIS A 52 -0.56 -1.23 9.99
CA HIS A 52 -0.56 -0.94 8.55
C HIS A 52 -0.99 -2.13 7.70
N THR A 53 -0.57 -3.33 8.09
CA THR A 53 -0.85 -4.55 7.33
C THR A 53 -2.32 -4.96 7.47
N GLY A 54 -2.89 -4.81 8.67
CA GLY A 54 -4.32 -4.99 8.91
C GLY A 54 -5.19 -3.97 8.16
N GLY A 55 -4.80 -2.69 8.16
CA GLY A 55 -5.46 -1.62 7.40
C GLY A 55 -5.45 -1.83 5.89
N GLY A 56 -4.38 -2.44 5.37
CA GLY A 56 -4.18 -2.67 3.95
C GLY A 56 -5.31 -3.41 3.21
N GLY A 57 -5.88 -4.44 3.83
CA GLY A 57 -7.02 -5.16 3.26
C GLY A 57 -8.29 -4.31 3.16
N PHE A 58 -8.53 -3.42 4.15
CA PHE A 58 -9.64 -2.47 4.11
C PHE A 58 -9.46 -1.46 2.98
N ALA A 59 -8.25 -0.96 2.77
CA ALA A 59 -7.93 -0.06 1.65
C ALA A 59 -8.28 -0.68 0.30
N VAL A 60 -7.92 -1.95 0.08
CA VAL A 60 -8.24 -2.67 -1.17
C VAL A 60 -9.75 -2.85 -1.32
N ARG A 61 -10.46 -3.24 -0.26
CA ARG A 61 -11.93 -3.37 -0.30
C ARG A 61 -12.62 -2.03 -0.59
N ALA A 62 -12.14 -0.93 -0.01
CA ALA A 62 -12.67 0.41 -0.28
C ALA A 62 -12.48 0.82 -1.74
N LEU A 63 -11.29 0.55 -2.29
CA LEU A 63 -10.96 0.80 -3.70
C LEU A 63 -11.85 -0.04 -4.63
N LEU A 64 -12.07 -1.32 -4.31
CA LEU A 64 -12.98 -2.18 -5.06
C LEU A 64 -14.43 -1.70 -4.98
N GLY A 65 -14.90 -1.30 -3.81
CA GLY A 65 -16.25 -0.74 -3.65
C GLY A 65 -16.44 0.56 -4.44
N ARG A 66 -15.41 1.41 -4.51
CA ARG A 66 -15.47 2.69 -5.23
C ARG A 66 -15.33 2.55 -6.74
N PHE A 67 -14.35 1.77 -7.21
CA PHE A 67 -13.98 1.72 -8.62
C PHE A 67 -14.44 0.43 -9.32
N GLY A 68 -14.48 -0.70 -8.61
CA GLY A 68 -15.07 -1.96 -9.09
C GLY A 68 -14.53 -2.44 -10.44
N THR A 69 -15.37 -2.38 -11.47
CA THR A 69 -15.06 -2.77 -12.84
C THR A 69 -14.26 -1.72 -13.62
N ARG A 70 -14.13 -0.50 -13.08
CA ARG A 70 -13.41 0.62 -13.71
C ARG A 70 -11.91 0.65 -13.40
N LEU A 71 -11.38 -0.42 -12.79
CA LEU A 71 -9.94 -0.58 -12.58
C LEU A 71 -9.31 -1.04 -13.89
N GLU A 72 -8.31 -0.31 -14.35
CA GLU A 72 -7.62 -0.58 -15.61
C GLU A 72 -6.13 -0.88 -15.40
N PRO A 73 -5.50 -1.68 -16.31
CA PRO A 73 -4.06 -1.92 -16.26
C PRO A 73 -3.25 -0.63 -16.26
N GLY A 74 -2.37 -0.49 -15.28
CA GLY A 74 -1.51 0.68 -15.11
C GLY A 74 -1.98 1.66 -14.05
N ASP A 75 -3.22 1.54 -13.56
CA ASP A 75 -3.74 2.42 -12.51
C ASP A 75 -2.93 2.31 -11.21
N VAL A 76 -2.71 3.47 -10.57
CA VAL A 76 -2.13 3.57 -9.24
C VAL A 76 -3.05 4.43 -8.37
N PHE A 77 -3.45 3.89 -7.23
CA PHE A 77 -4.34 4.56 -6.29
C PHE A 77 -3.59 4.95 -5.03
N VAL A 78 -3.98 6.09 -4.46
CA VAL A 78 -3.41 6.63 -3.24
C VAL A 78 -4.57 6.89 -2.28
N LEU A 79 -4.48 6.36 -1.06
CA LEU A 79 -5.53 6.43 -0.04
C LEU A 79 -4.90 6.82 1.30
N SER A 80 -5.57 7.66 2.08
CA SER A 80 -5.17 8.02 3.44
C SER A 80 -6.35 8.17 4.41
N ASP A 81 -7.57 7.85 3.96
CA ASP A 81 -8.77 7.99 4.77
C ASP A 81 -8.73 7.00 5.95
N PRO A 82 -8.68 7.50 7.20
CA PRO A 82 -8.53 6.64 8.37
C PRO A 82 -9.83 5.92 8.78
N TYR A 83 -10.97 6.34 8.24
CA TYR A 83 -12.28 5.78 8.58
C TYR A 83 -12.65 4.64 7.66
N VAL A 84 -12.48 4.82 6.35
CA VAL A 84 -13.00 3.87 5.36
C VAL A 84 -11.95 3.19 4.51
N ALA A 85 -10.72 3.75 4.43
CA ALA A 85 -9.69 3.28 3.50
C ALA A 85 -8.43 2.73 4.17
N GLY A 86 -8.51 2.35 5.45
CA GLY A 86 -7.47 1.58 6.12
C GLY A 86 -6.18 2.34 6.45
N GLY A 87 -6.20 3.68 6.44
CA GLY A 87 -5.18 4.48 7.15
C GLY A 87 -5.42 4.39 8.67
N ASN A 88 -4.37 4.52 9.50
CA ASN A 88 -4.58 4.57 10.96
C ASN A 88 -4.73 6.00 11.45
N HIS A 89 -4.02 6.91 10.79
CA HIS A 89 -4.17 8.34 10.94
C HIS A 89 -3.79 9.03 9.63
N LEU A 90 -4.06 10.34 9.54
CA LEU A 90 -3.94 11.11 8.30
C LEU A 90 -2.59 10.97 7.56
N PRO A 91 -1.41 10.90 8.22
CA PRO A 91 -0.15 10.72 7.50
C PRO A 91 0.13 9.30 6.98
N ASP A 92 -0.73 8.31 7.25
CA ASP A 92 -0.55 6.94 6.76
C ASP A 92 -1.13 6.80 5.35
N TRP A 93 -0.24 6.71 4.38
CA TRP A 93 -0.62 6.53 2.99
C TRP A 93 -0.60 5.06 2.56
N VAL A 94 -1.63 4.64 1.84
CA VAL A 94 -1.69 3.38 1.12
C VAL A 94 -1.58 3.68 -0.36
N ILE A 95 -0.56 3.13 -1.02
CA ILE A 95 -0.48 3.13 -2.48
C ILE A 95 -0.78 1.73 -2.98
N ALA A 96 -1.79 1.60 -3.84
CA ALA A 96 -2.25 0.31 -4.35
C ALA A 96 -2.20 0.30 -5.87
N ARG A 97 -1.54 -0.72 -6.44
CA ARG A 97 -1.56 -1.00 -7.88
C ARG A 97 -2.23 -2.34 -8.17
N PRO A 98 -3.39 -2.37 -8.85
CA PRO A 98 -3.97 -3.60 -9.36
C PRO A 98 -3.05 -4.27 -10.39
N ILE A 99 -2.98 -5.59 -10.33
CA ILE A 99 -2.19 -6.47 -11.19
C ILE A 99 -3.17 -7.34 -11.94
N PHE A 100 -3.04 -7.32 -13.26
CA PHE A 100 -3.91 -8.04 -14.17
C PHE A 100 -3.11 -9.14 -14.87
N VAL A 101 -3.61 -10.37 -14.80
CA VAL A 101 -2.99 -11.52 -15.47
C VAL A 101 -3.87 -11.93 -16.65
N SER A 102 -3.32 -11.87 -17.85
CA SER A 102 -3.93 -12.45 -19.05
C SER A 102 -3.91 -13.97 -18.91
N GLY A 103 -5.05 -14.64 -19.05
CA GLY A 103 -5.05 -16.09 -19.20
C GLY A 103 -4.52 -16.45 -20.59
N ASP A 104 -3.66 -17.46 -20.69
CA ASP A 104 -3.17 -17.95 -21.98
C ASP A 104 -4.33 -18.59 -22.77
N GLY A 105 -4.94 -17.81 -23.69
CA GLY A 105 -5.84 -18.27 -24.76
C GLY A 105 -7.35 -18.06 -24.54
N GLY A 106 -7.91 -16.99 -25.12
CA GLY A 106 -9.38 -16.79 -25.26
C GLY A 106 -9.87 -15.39 -24.86
N PRO A 107 -10.98 -14.89 -25.43
CA PRO A 107 -11.36 -13.47 -25.38
C PRO A 107 -11.56 -12.99 -23.94
N ARG A 108 -10.84 -11.90 -23.61
CA ARG A 108 -10.86 -11.07 -22.39
C ARG A 108 -11.89 -11.48 -21.33
N ALA A 109 -11.58 -12.53 -20.58
CA ALA A 109 -12.18 -12.77 -19.27
C ALA A 109 -11.65 -11.74 -18.27
N PRO A 110 -12.46 -11.29 -17.28
CA PRO A 110 -12.03 -10.27 -16.34
C PRO A 110 -10.76 -10.75 -15.61
N PRO A 111 -9.68 -9.96 -15.64
CA PRO A 111 -8.36 -10.40 -15.20
C PRO A 111 -8.34 -10.78 -13.72
N ARG A 112 -7.67 -11.89 -13.41
CA ARG A 112 -7.38 -12.33 -12.03
C ARG A 112 -6.50 -11.28 -11.36
N ARG A 113 -7.03 -10.65 -10.30
CA ARG A 113 -6.49 -9.41 -9.71
C ARG A 113 -5.52 -9.70 -8.56
N GLY A 114 -4.27 -9.28 -8.65
CA GLY A 114 -3.40 -9.13 -7.47
C GLY A 114 -3.24 -7.65 -7.16
N VAL A 115 -2.93 -7.23 -5.94
CA VAL A 115 -2.54 -5.83 -5.67
C VAL A 115 -1.10 -5.80 -5.15
N LEU A 116 -0.27 -4.94 -5.73
CA LEU A 116 1.10 -4.68 -5.29
C LEU A 116 1.15 -3.28 -4.64
N LYS A 117 1.60 -3.20 -3.38
CA LYS A 117 1.70 -1.94 -2.61
C LYS A 117 3.14 -1.53 -2.31
N THR A 118 3.46 -0.24 -2.42
CA THR A 118 4.59 0.38 -1.72
C THR A 118 4.14 1.71 -1.11
N THR A 119 4.18 1.89 0.21
CA THR A 119 3.95 3.22 0.83
C THR A 119 5.22 4.06 0.74
N PRO A 120 5.23 5.27 0.14
CA PRO A 120 6.26 6.29 0.32
C PRO A 120 5.83 7.35 1.37
N PRO A 121 6.78 8.13 1.94
CA PRO A 121 6.46 9.17 2.92
C PRO A 121 5.90 10.43 2.26
N PRO A 122 5.26 11.32 3.05
CA PRO A 122 4.83 12.63 2.57
C PRO A 122 6.01 13.54 2.19
N PRO A 123 5.81 14.54 1.31
CA PRO A 123 6.75 15.63 1.18
C PRO A 123 6.79 16.44 2.48
N HIS A 124 8.00 16.86 2.90
CA HIS A 124 8.17 17.80 4.01
C HIS A 124 7.40 19.09 3.73
N GLN A 125 6.25 19.28 4.38
CA GLN A 125 5.68 20.62 4.52
C GLN A 125 6.41 21.30 5.68
N SER A 126 7.51 21.99 5.37
CA SER A 126 7.91 23.12 6.19
C SER A 126 6.87 24.21 5.96
N ASP A 127 6.04 24.52 6.95
CA ASP A 127 5.36 25.80 7.00
C ASP A 127 6.44 26.90 6.88
N ARG A 128 6.15 27.98 6.14
CA ARG A 128 7.03 29.14 5.93
C ARG A 128 7.41 29.86 7.25
N THR A 129 7.03 29.32 8.40
CA THR A 129 7.22 29.88 9.74
C THR A 129 8.22 29.09 10.61
N GLY A 130 8.72 27.93 10.18
CA GLY A 130 9.81 27.21 10.86
C GLY A 130 9.51 26.68 12.26
N ARG A 131 8.24 26.51 12.65
CA ARG A 131 7.88 25.96 13.97
C ARG A 131 7.48 24.47 13.91
N PRO A 132 7.94 23.62 14.85
CA PRO A 132 7.47 22.25 14.95
C PRO A 132 6.00 22.21 15.39
N GLN A 133 5.16 21.46 14.68
CA GLN A 133 3.78 21.18 15.12
C GLN A 133 3.83 20.29 16.36
N LYS A 134 3.30 20.78 17.48
CA LYS A 134 3.07 19.99 18.70
C LYS A 134 1.69 19.33 18.60
N HIS A 135 1.63 18.02 18.79
CA HIS A 135 0.37 17.30 18.98
C HIS A 135 -0.33 17.75 20.27
N PRO A 136 -1.66 17.98 20.26
CA PRO A 136 -2.41 18.14 21.51
C PRO A 136 -2.53 16.78 22.21
N PRO A 137 -2.40 16.72 23.55
CA PRO A 137 -2.67 15.50 24.30
C PRO A 137 -4.18 15.17 24.25
N THR A 138 -4.49 13.88 24.08
CA THR A 138 -5.81 13.30 24.31
C THR A 138 -6.19 13.32 25.78
#